data_AF-A0A7Y7M3R2-F1
#
_entry.id   AF-A0A7Y7M3R2-F1
#
_cell.length_a   1.000
_cell.length_b   1.000
_cell.length_c   1.000
_cell.angle_alpha   90.00
_cell.angle_beta   90.00
_cell.angle_gamma   90.00
#
_symmetry.space_group_name_H-M   'P 1'
#
loop_
_entity.id
_entity.type
_entity.pdbx_description
1 polymer ?
#
loop_
_entity_poly.entity_id
_entity_poly.type
_entity_poly.pdbx_seq_one_letter_code
_entity_poly.pdbx_strand_id
1 'polypeptide(L)'
;MSKDASDPTHDSGHDAGTRPGVHPADAVGKGAGGVAAHGVGPGAVVPGENDAPAGPGVAGEQQPAAEPAPSGEPAGAAGEQEPAAEPAPSGEPAGAAPGGPVVPSWPAGAGEPGGHVEQFPAVTFGTVPAAASLPAGAPVSASPASASPAPASPGADGALPPEQAAGVPASDVDVPAEGGEGLVTPVLSEVLLAVEELWPESLAEDWDRVGLVAGRPEADVDRIMFAVDPTLEVIDEALEWGAKLLVTHHPLLLKGVNSVAATTGKGRAVHRLIEGGCALLTIHTNGDSAVGGVSDVLADVLGLEDVAPLMPAAHGLVEEGIGRVGMLPGVEKLGELASRIFLTLPAVAGGVRVAGDRDALVRKVAVCGGAGDSLFDAVRASDADVYVTADLRHHPASEARESSSDGRPYLIDLSHFASEWLWLPVAAHALANVLADQGFEAELAVSQTNTDPWDFILTPGH
;
A
#
# COMPACT_ATOMS: atom_id res chain seq x y z
N MET A 1 16.56 -41.56 59.42
CA MET A 1 15.20 -42.12 59.43
C MET A 1 14.58 -41.69 58.09
N SER A 2 14.80 -42.43 57.00
CA SER A 2 14.11 -43.69 56.59
C SER A 2 12.74 -43.38 55.95
N LYS A 3 12.25 -43.98 54.85
CA LYS A 3 12.72 -44.90 53.78
C LYS A 3 11.65 -44.82 52.64
N ASP A 4 11.79 -45.21 51.37
CA ASP A 4 12.83 -45.82 50.50
C ASP A 4 12.50 -45.46 49.01
N ALA A 5 13.18 -46.05 48.01
CA ALA A 5 12.84 -46.00 46.57
C ALA A 5 11.67 -46.98 46.19
N SER A 6 11.18 -47.13 44.95
CA SER A 6 11.90 -47.68 43.77
C SER A 6 11.07 -47.67 42.45
N ASP A 7 11.78 -47.67 41.33
CA ASP A 7 11.41 -48.10 39.95
C ASP A 7 12.21 -49.42 39.66
N PRO A 8 12.30 -50.09 38.47
CA PRO A 8 11.48 -50.21 37.23
C PRO A 8 11.23 -51.70 36.77
N THR A 9 10.73 -51.90 35.52
CA THR A 9 11.14 -52.91 34.46
C THR A 9 10.10 -53.89 33.87
N HIS A 10 10.14 -54.01 32.52
CA HIS A 10 9.89 -55.14 31.55
C HIS A 10 8.79 -56.23 31.80
N ASP A 11 8.26 -56.98 30.81
CA ASP A 11 8.81 -57.48 29.52
C ASP A 11 7.72 -57.89 28.46
N SER A 12 8.19 -58.30 27.27
CA SER A 12 7.63 -59.02 26.08
C SER A 12 6.39 -59.95 26.21
N GLY A 13 5.69 -60.38 25.13
CA GLY A 13 5.78 -60.11 23.68
C GLY A 13 5.04 -61.18 22.79
N HIS A 14 4.99 -60.98 21.46
CA HIS A 14 4.59 -61.94 20.37
C HIS A 14 3.14 -62.53 20.39
N ASP A 15 2.49 -62.99 19.30
CA ASP A 15 2.99 -63.58 18.03
C ASP A 15 1.99 -63.47 16.81
N ALA A 16 2.53 -63.71 15.60
CA ALA A 16 1.98 -64.25 14.33
C ALA A 16 0.64 -63.75 13.67
N GLY A 17 0.67 -63.55 12.33
CA GLY A 17 -0.54 -63.18 11.56
C GLY A 17 -0.54 -63.11 10.01
N THR A 18 0.46 -63.67 9.29
CA THR A 18 0.38 -64.13 7.86
C THR A 18 -0.04 -63.16 6.70
N ARG A 19 0.87 -62.96 5.72
CA ARG A 19 0.57 -62.52 4.33
C ARG A 19 0.33 -63.73 3.39
N PRO A 20 -0.49 -63.62 2.33
CA PRO A 20 -0.04 -63.21 0.96
C PRO A 20 -1.08 -62.30 0.23
N GLY A 21 -0.90 -61.71 -0.96
CA GLY A 21 0.22 -61.60 -1.91
C GLY A 21 -0.25 -61.59 -3.39
N VAL A 22 0.24 -60.67 -4.24
CA VAL A 22 0.17 -60.68 -5.75
C VAL A 22 -1.25 -60.41 -6.34
N HIS A 23 -1.55 -59.73 -7.46
CA HIS A 23 -0.86 -58.97 -8.56
C HIS A 23 -1.74 -57.74 -8.99
N PRO A 24 -1.31 -56.82 -9.87
CA PRO A 24 -2.14 -55.73 -10.43
C PRO A 24 -2.85 -56.14 -11.74
N ALA A 25 -3.79 -55.30 -12.22
CA ALA A 25 -4.47 -55.47 -13.50
C ALA A 25 -4.33 -54.22 -14.40
N ASP A 26 -3.82 -54.42 -15.62
CA ASP A 26 -3.85 -53.45 -16.72
C ASP A 26 -5.22 -53.37 -17.40
N ALA A 27 -5.61 -52.19 -17.88
CA ALA A 27 -6.54 -52.06 -19.00
C ALA A 27 -6.30 -50.76 -19.81
N VAL A 28 -5.89 -50.92 -21.06
CA VAL A 28 -5.56 -49.87 -22.04
C VAL A 28 -6.82 -49.27 -22.68
N GLY A 29 -6.82 -47.95 -22.99
CA GLY A 29 -7.96 -47.26 -23.61
C GLY A 29 -7.63 -45.96 -24.37
N LYS A 30 -6.81 -46.09 -25.41
CA LYS A 30 -6.46 -45.10 -26.47
C LYS A 30 -7.58 -44.14 -26.92
N GLY A 31 -7.19 -42.89 -27.25
CA GLY A 31 -7.98 -41.99 -28.11
C GLY A 31 -7.21 -40.71 -28.46
N ALA A 32 -6.60 -40.65 -29.65
CA ALA A 32 -5.86 -39.48 -30.14
C ALA A 32 -6.37 -39.02 -31.51
N GLY A 33 -6.37 -37.70 -31.73
CA GLY A 33 -6.78 -37.01 -32.96
C GLY A 33 -7.44 -35.66 -32.62
N GLY A 34 -7.28 -34.59 -33.39
CA GLY A 34 -6.49 -34.42 -34.61
C GLY A 34 -6.69 -33.00 -35.17
N VAL A 35 -5.59 -32.37 -35.57
CA VAL A 35 -5.46 -30.97 -36.04
C VAL A 35 -6.49 -30.53 -37.11
N ALA A 36 -7.00 -29.30 -37.02
CA ALA A 36 -7.26 -28.42 -38.18
C ALA A 36 -7.44 -26.95 -37.76
N ALA A 37 -6.85 -26.02 -38.53
CA ALA A 37 -7.07 -24.57 -38.40
C ALA A 37 -7.45 -23.97 -39.77
N HIS A 38 -8.44 -23.08 -39.78
CA HIS A 38 -8.85 -22.11 -40.82
C HIS A 38 -10.04 -21.32 -40.23
N GLY A 39 -10.36 -20.07 -40.55
CA GLY A 39 -9.75 -19.06 -41.44
C GLY A 39 -10.65 -17.80 -41.42
N VAL A 40 -10.10 -16.61 -41.73
CA VAL A 40 -10.79 -15.30 -41.62
C VAL A 40 -11.71 -15.01 -42.82
N GLY A 41 -12.85 -14.34 -42.61
CA GLY A 41 -13.67 -13.74 -43.69
C GLY A 41 -15.03 -13.16 -43.25
N PRO A 42 -15.34 -11.86 -43.47
CA PRO A 42 -16.54 -11.20 -42.92
C PRO A 42 -17.76 -11.12 -43.87
N GLY A 43 -18.95 -10.81 -43.34
CA GLY A 43 -20.20 -10.65 -44.10
C GLY A 43 -21.18 -9.63 -43.48
N ALA A 44 -21.65 -8.70 -44.31
CA ALA A 44 -22.23 -7.39 -43.96
C ALA A 44 -23.65 -7.31 -43.34
N VAL A 45 -23.92 -6.12 -42.80
CA VAL A 45 -25.18 -5.54 -42.28
C VAL A 45 -26.15 -5.13 -43.40
N VAL A 46 -27.48 -5.29 -43.22
CA VAL A 46 -28.56 -4.26 -43.37
C VAL A 46 -29.93 -4.76 -42.82
N PRO A 47 -30.91 -3.88 -42.48
CA PRO A 47 -31.94 -4.17 -41.48
C PRO A 47 -33.37 -4.33 -42.05
N GLY A 48 -34.34 -4.60 -41.15
CA GLY A 48 -35.78 -4.60 -41.43
C GLY A 48 -36.54 -3.67 -40.47
N GLU A 49 -37.23 -2.68 -41.03
CA GLU A 49 -38.01 -1.66 -40.33
C GLU A 49 -39.45 -2.08 -40.01
N ASN A 50 -40.03 -1.40 -39.01
CA ASN A 50 -41.44 -1.00 -38.84
C ASN A 50 -42.58 -2.03 -39.07
N ASP A 51 -43.41 -2.23 -38.04
CA ASP A 51 -44.70 -1.50 -38.01
C ASP A 51 -45.42 -1.63 -36.66
N ALA A 52 -46.08 -0.56 -36.25
CA ALA A 52 -47.01 -0.52 -35.13
C ALA A 52 -48.34 0.13 -35.57
N PRO A 53 -49.48 -0.36 -35.05
CA PRO A 53 -50.61 0.54 -34.83
C PRO A 53 -51.24 0.41 -33.42
N ALA A 54 -51.99 1.44 -33.03
CA ALA A 54 -52.56 1.62 -31.69
C ALA A 54 -53.77 0.71 -31.37
N GLY A 55 -54.13 0.61 -30.07
CA GLY A 55 -55.22 -0.21 -29.52
C GLY A 55 -56.65 0.34 -29.73
N PRO A 56 -57.61 0.24 -28.78
CA PRO A 56 -57.55 -0.26 -27.39
C PRO A 56 -58.54 -1.41 -27.08
N GLY A 57 -58.47 -2.01 -25.87
CA GLY A 57 -59.44 -3.01 -25.38
C GLY A 57 -59.26 -3.36 -23.90
N VAL A 58 -60.34 -3.69 -23.18
CA VAL A 58 -60.39 -3.81 -21.71
C VAL A 58 -60.83 -5.22 -21.26
N ALA A 59 -60.37 -5.62 -20.05
CA ALA A 59 -60.80 -6.75 -19.20
C ALA A 59 -60.23 -8.15 -19.48
N GLY A 60 -59.82 -8.82 -18.39
CA GLY A 60 -59.38 -10.23 -18.35
C GLY A 60 -58.58 -10.55 -17.07
N GLU A 61 -59.23 -11.14 -16.06
CA GLU A 61 -58.63 -11.53 -14.78
C GLU A 61 -57.66 -12.73 -14.90
N GLN A 62 -56.61 -12.76 -14.06
CA GLN A 62 -56.25 -13.93 -13.23
C GLN A 62 -55.13 -13.65 -12.22
N GLN A 63 -55.33 -14.09 -10.97
CA GLN A 63 -54.29 -14.24 -9.94
C GLN A 63 -53.69 -15.66 -9.98
N PRO A 64 -52.47 -15.81 -9.46
CA PRO A 64 -52.18 -16.86 -8.48
C PRO A 64 -51.31 -16.29 -7.33
N ALA A 65 -51.13 -16.90 -6.16
CA ALA A 65 -51.79 -17.91 -5.33
C ALA A 65 -50.86 -18.09 -4.11
N ALA A 66 -51.36 -17.99 -2.88
CA ALA A 66 -50.66 -18.47 -1.68
C ALA A 66 -50.91 -19.99 -1.53
N GLU A 67 -50.27 -20.81 -0.68
CA GLU A 67 -49.36 -20.70 0.48
C GLU A 67 -48.70 -22.11 0.65
N PRO A 68 -47.78 -22.47 1.60
CA PRO A 68 -48.13 -22.56 3.04
C PRO A 68 -46.99 -22.28 4.06
N ALA A 69 -47.39 -21.98 5.30
CA ALA A 69 -46.51 -21.93 6.47
C ALA A 69 -46.35 -23.30 7.18
N PRO A 70 -45.28 -23.50 7.98
CA PRO A 70 -45.25 -24.51 9.04
C PRO A 70 -45.54 -23.90 10.43
N SER A 71 -46.35 -24.59 11.23
CA SER A 71 -46.74 -24.20 12.59
C SER A 71 -45.85 -24.81 13.69
N GLY A 72 -45.56 -24.10 14.78
CA GLY A 72 -45.07 -24.73 16.01
C GLY A 72 -44.21 -23.89 16.95
N GLU A 73 -44.82 -22.95 17.67
CA GLU A 73 -44.28 -22.38 18.93
C GLU A 73 -44.75 -23.25 20.13
N PRO A 74 -44.23 -23.13 21.39
CA PRO A 74 -43.92 -21.82 22.03
C PRO A 74 -42.76 -21.71 23.06
N ALA A 75 -42.52 -20.44 23.42
CA ALA A 75 -42.24 -19.92 24.78
C ALA A 75 -40.78 -19.63 25.21
N GLY A 76 -40.48 -18.32 25.31
CA GLY A 76 -39.34 -17.74 26.05
C GLY A 76 -39.21 -16.24 25.76
N ALA A 77 -39.74 -15.38 26.63
CA ALA A 77 -40.03 -13.96 26.31
C ALA A 77 -39.04 -12.92 26.91
N ALA A 78 -39.15 -11.69 26.37
CA ALA A 78 -38.54 -10.41 26.80
C ALA A 78 -37.01 -10.26 26.60
N GLY A 79 -36.48 -9.24 25.92
CA GLY A 79 -37.08 -8.12 25.18
C GLY A 79 -36.93 -6.76 25.88
N GLU A 80 -36.32 -5.78 25.20
CA GLU A 80 -36.37 -4.35 25.55
C GLU A 80 -36.06 -3.48 24.32
N GLN A 81 -36.50 -2.21 24.34
CA GLN A 81 -36.67 -1.33 23.17
C GLN A 81 -35.77 -0.09 23.22
N GLU A 82 -35.33 0.41 22.06
CA GLU A 82 -34.84 1.78 21.91
C GLU A 82 -35.99 2.81 22.03
N PRO A 83 -35.73 4.02 22.55
CA PRO A 83 -36.58 5.19 22.34
C PRO A 83 -35.93 6.25 21.43
N ALA A 84 -36.75 6.84 20.55
CA ALA A 84 -36.37 7.96 19.69
C ALA A 84 -36.35 9.32 20.42
N ALA A 85 -35.77 10.33 19.78
CA ALA A 85 -35.63 11.69 20.30
C ALA A 85 -36.80 12.63 19.95
N GLU A 86 -37.07 13.64 20.78
CA GLU A 86 -37.59 14.97 20.38
C GLU A 86 -37.45 16.03 21.53
N PRO A 87 -37.79 17.34 21.39
CA PRO A 87 -36.77 18.40 21.55
C PRO A 87 -36.93 19.36 22.75
N ALA A 88 -36.02 20.34 22.84
CA ALA A 88 -35.87 21.31 23.93
C ALA A 88 -36.86 22.49 23.93
N PRO A 89 -37.03 23.16 25.10
CA PRO A 89 -37.41 24.57 25.16
C PRO A 89 -36.46 25.46 25.98
N SER A 90 -36.60 26.77 25.77
CA SER A 90 -35.78 27.91 26.24
C SER A 90 -35.99 28.36 27.70
N GLY A 91 -34.99 29.02 28.31
CA GLY A 91 -35.22 30.04 29.36
C GLY A 91 -34.11 30.27 30.40
N GLU A 92 -33.42 31.41 30.33
CA GLU A 92 -32.67 32.05 31.44
C GLU A 92 -33.58 33.04 32.23
N PRO A 93 -33.19 33.68 33.38
CA PRO A 93 -31.84 33.84 33.95
C PRO A 93 -31.68 33.72 35.51
N ALA A 94 -30.41 33.88 35.93
CA ALA A 94 -29.91 34.53 37.16
C ALA A 94 -29.86 33.78 38.53
N GLY A 95 -28.66 33.74 39.14
CA GLY A 95 -28.52 33.64 40.60
C GLY A 95 -27.22 33.03 41.19
N ALA A 96 -26.21 33.88 41.45
CA ALA A 96 -25.13 33.73 42.45
C ALA A 96 -24.16 32.50 42.43
N ALA A 97 -22.86 32.80 42.34
CA ALA A 97 -21.74 31.92 42.72
C ALA A 97 -21.35 32.15 44.22
N PRO A 98 -20.45 31.34 44.86
CA PRO A 98 -19.02 31.36 44.51
C PRO A 98 -18.24 30.02 44.68
N GLY A 99 -17.02 29.96 44.10
CA GLY A 99 -15.90 29.21 44.69
C GLY A 99 -15.33 28.02 43.90
N GLY A 100 -14.56 28.29 42.84
CA GLY A 100 -13.65 27.33 42.20
C GLY A 100 -12.23 27.92 42.08
N PRO A 101 -11.15 27.13 42.16
CA PRO A 101 -9.79 27.64 42.25
C PRO A 101 -9.21 28.11 40.90
N VAL A 102 -8.20 28.99 41.01
CA VAL A 102 -7.53 29.66 39.90
C VAL A 102 -6.52 28.75 39.20
N VAL A 103 -6.53 28.74 37.87
CA VAL A 103 -5.41 28.29 37.01
C VAL A 103 -4.80 29.51 36.29
N PRO A 104 -3.47 29.61 36.17
CA PRO A 104 -2.80 30.79 35.62
C PRO A 104 -2.84 30.83 34.09
N SER A 105 -3.15 32.00 33.54
CA SER A 105 -3.08 32.29 32.11
C SER A 105 -1.65 32.59 31.65
N TRP A 106 -1.32 32.17 30.43
CA TRP A 106 -0.15 32.63 29.69
C TRP A 106 -0.56 33.74 28.70
N PRO A 107 0.28 34.76 28.46
CA PRO A 107 -0.12 35.94 27.68
C PRO A 107 -0.06 35.69 26.18
N ALA A 108 -1.10 36.11 25.47
CA ALA A 108 -1.06 36.27 24.01
C ALA A 108 -0.19 37.49 23.64
N GLY A 109 0.80 37.28 22.78
CA GLY A 109 1.61 38.33 22.17
C GLY A 109 1.34 38.41 20.67
N ALA A 110 0.90 39.57 20.18
CA ALA A 110 0.67 39.80 18.77
C ALA A 110 1.99 40.11 18.02
N GLY A 111 2.14 39.58 16.82
CA GLY A 111 3.21 39.90 15.87
C GLY A 111 2.82 39.46 14.46
N GLU A 112 2.81 40.40 13.52
CA GLU A 112 2.52 40.14 12.10
C GLU A 112 3.71 39.47 11.36
N PRO A 113 3.46 38.82 10.20
CA PRO A 113 4.40 37.85 9.65
C PRO A 113 5.58 38.48 8.89
N GLY A 114 6.79 38.07 9.25
CA GLY A 114 7.99 38.23 8.43
C GLY A 114 8.50 36.85 8.01
N GLY A 115 8.48 36.56 6.71
CA GLY A 115 8.80 35.22 6.22
C GLY A 115 10.29 34.88 6.27
N HIS A 116 10.57 33.62 6.58
CA HIS A 116 11.69 32.85 6.03
C HIS A 116 11.33 31.36 6.19
N VAL A 117 11.09 30.66 5.08
CA VAL A 117 10.95 29.20 5.08
C VAL A 117 12.37 28.63 5.13
N GLU A 118 12.78 28.05 6.25
CA GLU A 118 14.01 27.26 6.29
C GLU A 118 13.78 25.95 5.55
N GLN A 119 14.54 25.74 4.47
CA GLN A 119 14.55 24.48 3.74
C GLN A 119 15.29 23.42 4.57
N PHE A 120 14.57 22.38 4.99
CA PHE A 120 15.21 21.15 5.44
C PHE A 120 15.93 20.48 4.25
N PRO A 121 17.08 19.81 4.48
CA PRO A 121 17.86 19.23 3.39
C PRO A 121 17.09 18.08 2.73
N ALA A 122 16.95 18.14 1.41
CA ALA A 122 16.33 17.07 0.63
C ALA A 122 17.11 15.77 0.80
N VAL A 123 16.40 14.69 1.14
CA VAL A 123 16.94 13.32 1.03
C VAL A 123 17.09 13.02 -0.46
N THR A 124 18.33 12.93 -0.92
CA THR A 124 18.64 12.59 -2.32
C THR A 124 18.49 11.09 -2.52
N PHE A 125 17.34 10.65 -3.02
CA PHE A 125 17.16 9.31 -3.54
C PHE A 125 18.04 9.13 -4.78
N GLY A 126 18.84 8.05 -4.80
CA GLY A 126 19.73 7.75 -5.92
C GLY A 126 18.93 7.27 -7.13
N THR A 127 19.27 7.75 -8.32
CA THR A 127 18.67 7.28 -9.56
C THR A 127 19.06 5.82 -9.84
N VAL A 128 18.08 4.92 -9.81
CA VAL A 128 18.26 3.53 -10.26
C VAL A 128 18.40 3.54 -11.79
N PRO A 129 19.47 2.97 -12.39
CA PRO A 129 19.58 2.88 -13.83
C PRO A 129 18.64 1.79 -14.38
N ALA A 130 17.93 2.10 -15.47
CA ALA A 130 17.05 1.15 -16.15
C ALA A 130 17.80 -0.14 -16.55
N ALA A 131 17.21 -1.30 -16.23
CA ALA A 131 17.82 -2.60 -16.46
C ALA A 131 17.84 -2.96 -17.96
N ALA A 132 19.01 -2.89 -18.59
CA ALA A 132 19.21 -3.36 -19.96
C ALA A 132 19.26 -4.90 -20.01
N SER A 133 18.28 -5.52 -20.68
CA SER A 133 18.19 -6.98 -20.82
C SER A 133 19.39 -7.57 -21.60
N LEU A 134 20.00 -8.63 -21.05
CA LEU A 134 20.97 -9.48 -21.75
C LEU A 134 20.60 -10.97 -21.63
N PRO A 135 20.80 -11.79 -22.67
CA PRO A 135 20.31 -13.17 -22.72
C PRO A 135 21.20 -14.18 -21.96
N ALA A 136 20.56 -15.23 -21.43
CA ALA A 136 21.20 -16.27 -20.61
C ALA A 136 22.11 -17.25 -21.38
N GLY A 137 23.14 -17.80 -20.71
CA GLY A 137 24.17 -18.60 -21.39
C GLY A 137 25.11 -19.50 -20.56
N ALA A 138 24.62 -20.25 -19.57
CA ALA A 138 25.21 -21.53 -19.09
C ALA A 138 26.63 -21.49 -18.39
N PRO A 139 27.06 -22.57 -17.68
CA PRO A 139 27.75 -22.39 -16.40
C PRO A 139 29.26 -22.70 -16.38
N VAL A 140 29.95 -22.16 -15.37
CA VAL A 140 31.27 -22.65 -14.90
C VAL A 140 31.34 -22.62 -13.37
N SER A 141 32.17 -23.51 -12.81
CA SER A 141 32.17 -23.91 -11.40
C SER A 141 33.51 -23.62 -10.70
N ALA A 142 33.49 -23.76 -9.38
CA ALA A 142 34.60 -23.82 -8.42
C ALA A 142 35.04 -22.52 -7.71
N SER A 143 35.39 -22.72 -6.43
CA SER A 143 35.72 -21.72 -5.39
C SER A 143 37.17 -22.01 -4.86
N PRO A 144 37.66 -21.48 -3.73
CA PRO A 144 38.36 -20.20 -3.65
C PRO A 144 39.80 -20.27 -3.09
N ALA A 145 40.58 -19.19 -3.26
CA ALA A 145 41.79 -18.83 -2.48
C ALA A 145 42.00 -17.31 -2.61
N SER A 146 41.94 -16.45 -1.58
CA SER A 146 42.61 -16.35 -0.26
C SER A 146 43.94 -15.56 -0.27
N ALA A 147 44.11 -14.75 0.79
CA ALA A 147 45.30 -13.97 1.21
C ALA A 147 45.63 -12.62 0.51
N SER A 148 45.23 -11.52 1.18
CA SER A 148 46.07 -10.31 1.30
C SER A 148 47.17 -10.53 2.36
N PRO A 149 48.29 -9.78 2.35
CA PRO A 149 48.30 -8.50 3.11
C PRO A 149 49.07 -7.35 2.43
N ALA A 150 48.82 -6.13 2.92
CA ALA A 150 49.49 -4.87 2.54
C ALA A 150 50.67 -4.57 3.51
N PRO A 151 51.29 -3.35 3.55
CA PRO A 151 51.45 -2.29 2.54
C PRO A 151 52.93 -1.83 2.36
N ALA A 152 53.28 -1.14 1.27
CA ALA A 152 54.46 -0.24 1.22
C ALA A 152 54.43 0.80 0.08
N SER A 153 54.55 2.08 0.46
CA SER A 153 55.01 3.22 -0.34
C SER A 153 56.22 3.85 0.40
N PRO A 154 57.06 4.77 -0.15
CA PRO A 154 56.89 5.57 -1.37
C PRO A 154 58.13 5.67 -2.30
N GLY A 155 58.02 6.40 -3.41
CA GLY A 155 59.16 6.82 -4.26
C GLY A 155 58.69 7.48 -5.57
N ALA A 156 59.35 8.56 -6.01
CA ALA A 156 58.85 9.45 -7.07
C ALA A 156 59.63 9.37 -8.40
N ASP A 157 59.15 10.18 -9.36
CA ASP A 157 59.78 10.69 -10.59
C ASP A 157 59.86 9.80 -11.85
N GLY A 158 59.39 10.37 -12.97
CA GLY A 158 59.56 9.79 -14.32
C GLY A 158 58.52 10.23 -15.36
N ALA A 159 58.50 11.50 -15.78
CA ALA A 159 57.59 11.99 -16.82
C ALA A 159 58.18 11.85 -18.25
N LEU A 160 57.41 11.34 -19.21
CA LEU A 160 57.66 11.40 -20.67
C LEU A 160 56.32 11.50 -21.47
N PRO A 161 56.32 11.94 -22.74
CA PRO A 161 55.19 12.66 -23.36
C PRO A 161 54.22 11.79 -24.21
N PRO A 162 53.09 12.36 -24.68
CA PRO A 162 52.04 11.61 -25.39
C PRO A 162 52.32 11.43 -26.89
N GLU A 163 51.87 10.29 -27.42
CA GLU A 163 51.87 10.00 -28.86
C GLU A 163 50.54 10.39 -29.52
N GLN A 164 50.58 10.79 -30.79
CA GLN A 164 49.43 11.26 -31.55
C GLN A 164 48.69 10.10 -32.22
N ALA A 165 47.36 10.12 -32.23
CA ALA A 165 46.53 9.29 -33.10
C ALA A 165 45.72 10.19 -34.06
N ALA A 166 45.75 9.87 -35.35
CA ALA A 166 45.19 10.70 -36.40
C ALA A 166 43.65 10.53 -36.54
N GLY A 167 42.99 11.60 -36.98
CA GLY A 167 41.54 11.61 -37.17
C GLY A 167 41.05 10.94 -38.46
N VAL A 168 39.77 10.58 -38.45
CA VAL A 168 38.97 10.20 -39.62
C VAL A 168 37.79 11.18 -39.69
N PRO A 169 37.49 11.80 -40.85
CA PRO A 169 36.39 12.74 -40.93
C PRO A 169 35.05 12.00 -41.01
N ALA A 170 34.15 12.27 -40.07
CA ALA A 170 32.73 11.97 -40.23
C ALA A 170 32.11 13.05 -41.12
N SER A 171 31.36 12.65 -42.15
CA SER A 171 30.60 13.56 -43.01
C SER A 171 29.34 14.03 -42.30
N ASP A 172 29.07 15.33 -42.35
CA ASP A 172 27.84 15.93 -41.83
C ASP A 172 26.61 15.29 -42.47
N VAL A 173 25.82 14.57 -41.67
CA VAL A 173 24.43 14.26 -41.99
C VAL A 173 23.60 15.27 -41.20
N ASP A 174 23.15 16.30 -41.89
CA ASP A 174 22.27 17.34 -41.36
C ASP A 174 20.89 16.73 -41.09
N VAL A 175 20.75 16.07 -39.94
CA VAL A 175 19.44 15.67 -39.39
C VAL A 175 18.80 16.96 -38.91
N PRO A 176 17.64 17.38 -39.44
CA PRO A 176 16.94 18.54 -38.92
C PRO A 176 16.70 18.33 -37.43
N ALA A 177 17.17 19.25 -36.61
CA ALA A 177 16.74 19.32 -35.23
C ALA A 177 15.23 19.62 -35.25
N GLU A 178 14.41 18.59 -35.08
CA GLU A 178 13.00 18.79 -34.80
C GLU A 178 12.94 19.62 -33.51
N GLY A 179 12.35 20.81 -33.63
CA GLY A 179 12.25 21.71 -32.50
C GLY A 179 11.40 21.02 -31.44
N GLY A 180 11.93 20.86 -30.24
CA GLY A 180 11.15 20.38 -29.11
C GLY A 180 9.93 21.27 -28.94
N GLU A 181 8.76 20.74 -29.25
CA GLU A 181 7.50 21.36 -28.84
C GLU A 181 7.53 21.42 -27.30
N GLY A 182 7.22 22.59 -26.74
CA GLY A 182 7.23 22.76 -25.30
C GLY A 182 6.22 21.81 -24.64
N LEU A 183 6.51 21.35 -23.43
CA LEU A 183 5.59 20.51 -22.68
C LEU A 183 4.22 21.19 -22.58
N VAL A 184 3.16 20.39 -22.67
CA VAL A 184 1.77 20.89 -22.63
C VAL A 184 1.07 20.43 -21.35
N THR A 185 0.07 21.17 -20.89
CA THR A 185 -0.75 20.73 -19.76
C THR A 185 -1.50 19.43 -20.14
N PRO A 186 -1.41 18.34 -19.34
CA PRO A 186 -2.17 17.14 -19.60
C PRO A 186 -3.66 17.37 -19.28
N VAL A 187 -4.54 16.66 -19.99
CA VAL A 187 -5.91 16.44 -19.50
C VAL A 187 -5.93 15.24 -18.56
N LEU A 188 -6.93 15.17 -17.68
CA LEU A 188 -7.03 14.14 -16.66
C LEU A 188 -6.98 12.70 -17.24
N SER A 189 -7.48 12.46 -18.45
CA SER A 189 -7.35 11.14 -19.09
C SER A 189 -5.91 10.71 -19.36
N GLU A 190 -4.99 11.64 -19.67
CA GLU A 190 -3.57 11.33 -19.87
C GLU A 190 -2.90 11.03 -18.52
N VAL A 191 -3.24 11.81 -17.48
CA VAL A 191 -2.77 11.54 -16.11
C VAL A 191 -3.24 10.16 -15.62
N LEU A 192 -4.46 9.74 -15.97
CA LEU A 192 -4.97 8.40 -15.64
C LEU A 192 -4.21 7.29 -16.39
N LEU A 193 -3.76 7.51 -17.63
CA LEU A 193 -2.91 6.56 -18.34
C LEU A 193 -1.52 6.44 -17.72
N ALA A 194 -0.90 7.56 -17.34
CA ALA A 194 0.37 7.56 -16.61
C ALA A 194 0.27 6.89 -15.22
N VAL A 195 -0.87 7.03 -14.54
CA VAL A 195 -1.15 6.34 -13.27
C VAL A 195 -1.38 4.84 -13.47
N GLU A 196 -2.05 4.41 -14.53
CA GLU A 196 -2.22 2.98 -14.87
C GLU A 196 -0.87 2.33 -15.29
N GLU A 197 0.05 3.09 -15.89
CA GLU A 197 1.41 2.62 -16.19
C GLU A 197 2.26 2.37 -14.93
N LEU A 198 2.13 3.23 -13.91
CA LEU A 198 2.90 3.15 -12.67
C LEU A 198 2.26 2.23 -11.60
N TRP A 199 0.92 2.25 -11.52
CA TRP A 199 0.13 1.59 -10.47
C TRP A 199 -1.13 0.95 -11.06
N PRO A 200 -1.00 -0.06 -11.92
CA PRO A 200 -2.12 -0.63 -12.66
C PRO A 200 -3.24 -1.17 -11.75
N GLU A 201 -4.50 -0.97 -12.14
CA GLU A 201 -5.68 -1.46 -11.38
C GLU A 201 -5.61 -2.97 -11.13
N SER A 202 -4.95 -3.75 -12.00
CA SER A 202 -4.76 -5.20 -11.82
C SER A 202 -3.88 -5.62 -10.64
N LEU A 203 -3.21 -4.67 -9.97
CA LEU A 203 -2.48 -4.91 -8.72
C LEU A 203 -3.29 -4.57 -7.46
N ALA A 204 -4.49 -4.01 -7.59
CA ALA A 204 -5.38 -3.81 -6.47
C ALA A 204 -5.97 -5.14 -5.97
N GLU A 205 -6.19 -5.23 -4.67
CA GLU A 205 -6.88 -6.36 -4.05
C GLU A 205 -8.34 -6.47 -4.52
N ASP A 206 -8.89 -7.68 -4.65
CA ASP A 206 -10.25 -7.95 -5.19
C ASP A 206 -11.39 -7.13 -4.53
N TRP A 207 -11.21 -6.78 -3.25
CA TRP A 207 -12.17 -6.01 -2.45
C TRP A 207 -12.03 -4.48 -2.62
N ASP A 208 -10.89 -4.01 -3.14
CA ASP A 208 -10.51 -2.60 -3.17
C ASP A 208 -11.03 -1.87 -4.41
N ARG A 209 -11.21 -0.56 -4.34
CA ARG A 209 -11.76 0.25 -5.44
C ARG A 209 -10.93 1.52 -5.61
N VAL A 210 -9.86 1.36 -6.39
CA VAL A 210 -8.89 2.38 -6.79
C VAL A 210 -9.41 3.21 -7.98
N GLY A 211 -8.60 4.15 -8.47
CA GLY A 211 -8.93 4.93 -9.66
C GLY A 211 -9.73 6.21 -9.38
N LEU A 212 -10.36 6.74 -10.43
CA LEU A 212 -11.01 8.06 -10.40
C LEU A 212 -12.30 8.06 -9.56
N VAL A 213 -12.30 8.77 -8.44
CA VAL A 213 -13.43 8.90 -7.52
C VAL A 213 -14.37 10.05 -7.91
N ALA A 214 -13.80 11.19 -8.32
CA ALA A 214 -14.53 12.36 -8.79
C ALA A 214 -13.69 13.16 -9.78
N GLY A 215 -14.28 13.71 -10.84
CA GLY A 215 -13.57 14.50 -11.84
C GLY A 215 -14.20 14.42 -13.21
N ARG A 216 -13.52 14.98 -14.21
CA ARG A 216 -13.88 14.90 -15.63
C ARG A 216 -12.62 14.55 -16.43
N PRO A 217 -12.57 13.42 -17.15
CA PRO A 217 -11.37 13.01 -17.91
C PRO A 217 -10.88 14.07 -18.90
N GLU A 218 -11.78 14.91 -19.42
CA GLU A 218 -11.50 15.99 -20.35
C GLU A 218 -11.03 17.32 -19.71
N ALA A 219 -10.83 17.39 -18.40
CA ALA A 219 -10.37 18.60 -17.71
C ALA A 219 -8.84 18.72 -17.72
N ASP A 220 -8.33 19.95 -17.92
CA ASP A 220 -6.90 20.27 -17.82
C ASP A 220 -6.38 20.10 -16.38
N VAL A 221 -5.19 19.52 -16.22
CA VAL A 221 -4.56 19.23 -14.93
C VAL A 221 -3.14 19.83 -14.89
N ASP A 222 -3.05 21.11 -14.57
CA ASP A 222 -1.78 21.84 -14.43
C ASP A 222 -1.15 21.73 -13.03
N ARG A 223 -1.92 21.28 -12.04
CA ARG A 223 -1.53 21.16 -10.62
C ARG A 223 -2.06 19.88 -10.00
N ILE A 224 -1.17 19.04 -9.47
CA ILE A 224 -1.50 17.76 -8.82
C ILE A 224 -0.95 17.76 -7.39
N MET A 225 -1.77 17.44 -6.40
CA MET A 225 -1.35 17.25 -5.02
C MET A 225 -1.48 15.78 -4.61
N PHE A 226 -0.48 15.24 -3.94
CA PHE A 226 -0.50 13.91 -3.31
C PHE A 226 -0.76 14.02 -1.81
N ALA A 227 -1.55 13.12 -1.23
CA ALA A 227 -1.78 13.00 0.22
C ALA A 227 -2.04 11.54 0.63
N VAL A 228 -2.00 11.23 1.93
CA VAL A 228 -2.47 9.92 2.43
C VAL A 228 -4.01 9.91 2.39
N ASP A 229 -4.64 10.82 3.13
CA ASP A 229 -6.10 10.86 3.30
C ASP A 229 -6.76 12.07 2.63
N PRO A 230 -7.93 11.90 1.96
CA PRO A 230 -8.76 13.00 1.49
C PRO A 230 -9.61 13.60 2.64
N THR A 231 -8.94 14.10 3.68
CA THR A 231 -9.61 14.84 4.77
C THR A 231 -10.12 16.19 4.26
N LEU A 232 -11.04 16.82 5.01
CA LEU A 232 -11.51 18.17 4.64
C LEU A 232 -10.37 19.20 4.67
N GLU A 233 -9.41 19.05 5.57
CA GLU A 233 -8.24 19.92 5.71
C GLU A 233 -7.29 19.78 4.51
N VAL A 234 -6.97 18.54 4.10
CA VAL A 234 -6.19 18.27 2.87
C VAL A 234 -6.91 18.76 1.61
N ILE A 235 -8.24 18.63 1.54
CA ILE A 235 -9.02 19.14 0.40
C ILE A 235 -9.00 20.68 0.39
N ASP A 236 -9.10 21.33 1.54
CA ASP A 236 -8.97 22.79 1.64
C ASP A 236 -7.54 23.25 1.26
N GLU A 237 -6.48 22.58 1.75
CA GLU A 237 -5.07 22.79 1.35
C GLU A 237 -4.88 22.68 -0.18
N ALA A 238 -5.38 21.60 -0.79
CA ALA A 238 -5.30 21.37 -2.23
C ALA A 238 -6.00 22.47 -3.04
N LEU A 239 -7.19 22.91 -2.59
CA LEU A 239 -7.96 23.96 -3.25
C LEU A 239 -7.35 25.36 -3.07
N GLU A 240 -6.74 25.65 -1.91
CA GLU A 240 -6.03 26.90 -1.66
C GLU A 240 -4.75 27.02 -2.51
N TRP A 241 -4.03 25.92 -2.71
CA TRP A 241 -2.90 25.85 -3.66
C TRP A 241 -3.35 25.81 -5.13
N GLY A 242 -4.63 25.55 -5.39
CA GLY A 242 -5.24 25.58 -6.73
C GLY A 242 -5.10 24.28 -7.52
N ALA A 243 -4.92 23.14 -6.85
CA ALA A 243 -4.88 21.80 -7.44
C ALA A 243 -6.08 21.55 -8.37
N LYS A 244 -5.82 20.86 -9.48
CA LYS A 244 -6.83 20.31 -10.39
C LYS A 244 -7.06 18.83 -10.15
N LEU A 245 -6.11 18.15 -9.51
CA LEU A 245 -6.20 16.77 -9.09
C LEU A 245 -5.60 16.61 -7.69
N LEU A 246 -6.37 16.01 -6.79
CA LEU A 246 -5.89 15.44 -5.54
C LEU A 246 -5.75 13.92 -5.75
N VAL A 247 -4.55 13.40 -5.59
CA VAL A 247 -4.23 11.97 -5.57
C VAL A 247 -4.10 11.54 -4.11
N THR A 248 -4.87 10.55 -3.67
CA THR A 248 -4.78 10.03 -2.30
C THR A 248 -4.42 8.56 -2.28
N HIS A 249 -3.66 8.15 -1.26
CA HIS A 249 -3.47 6.73 -0.99
C HIS A 249 -4.78 6.07 -0.55
N HIS A 250 -5.47 6.67 0.42
CA HIS A 250 -6.72 6.12 0.93
C HIS A 250 -7.97 6.50 0.09
N PRO A 251 -8.88 5.55 -0.18
CA PRO A 251 -10.15 5.81 -0.86
C PRO A 251 -11.15 6.54 0.05
N LEU A 252 -11.55 7.76 -0.37
CA LEU A 252 -12.67 8.47 0.25
C LEU A 252 -13.94 7.60 0.29
N LEU A 253 -14.19 6.80 -0.75
CA LEU A 253 -15.40 6.00 -0.95
C LEU A 253 -15.13 4.48 -1.06
N LEU A 254 -14.34 3.92 -0.13
CA LEU A 254 -14.01 2.48 -0.05
C LEU A 254 -15.20 1.50 -0.20
N LYS A 255 -16.42 1.93 0.12
CA LYS A 255 -17.66 1.17 -0.07
C LYS A 255 -18.67 2.02 -0.82
N GLY A 256 -19.45 1.39 -1.68
CA GLY A 256 -20.48 2.05 -2.48
C GLY A 256 -21.45 2.87 -1.62
N VAL A 257 -21.69 4.12 -2.03
CA VAL A 257 -22.56 5.08 -1.33
C VAL A 257 -23.89 5.26 -2.06
N ASN A 258 -24.95 5.51 -1.29
CA ASN A 258 -26.29 5.82 -1.79
C ASN A 258 -26.65 7.32 -1.69
N SER A 259 -25.74 8.14 -1.15
CA SER A 259 -25.92 9.58 -0.97
C SER A 259 -24.55 10.26 -0.85
N VAL A 260 -24.44 11.45 -1.46
CA VAL A 260 -23.28 12.36 -1.32
C VAL A 260 -23.66 13.66 -0.62
N ALA A 261 -24.79 13.70 0.10
CA ALA A 261 -25.28 14.92 0.74
C ALA A 261 -24.25 15.54 1.70
N ALA A 262 -24.01 16.85 1.54
CA ALA A 262 -23.09 17.67 2.34
C ALA A 262 -23.43 17.80 3.85
N THR A 263 -24.42 17.04 4.34
CA THR A 263 -24.67 16.84 5.77
C THR A 263 -23.68 15.87 6.43
N THR A 264 -22.93 15.09 5.65
CA THR A 264 -21.89 14.15 6.12
C THR A 264 -20.47 14.65 5.79
N GLY A 265 -19.45 14.13 6.47
CA GLY A 265 -18.05 14.46 6.16
C GLY A 265 -17.67 14.10 4.72
N LYS A 266 -17.94 12.85 4.30
CA LYS A 266 -17.69 12.38 2.93
C LYS A 266 -18.48 13.16 1.87
N GLY A 267 -19.74 13.50 2.16
CA GLY A 267 -20.55 14.33 1.27
C GLY A 267 -19.99 15.75 1.13
N ARG A 268 -19.53 16.38 2.23
CA ARG A 268 -18.83 17.68 2.15
C ARG A 268 -17.56 17.58 1.32
N ALA A 269 -16.75 16.54 1.50
CA ALA A 269 -15.53 16.34 0.71
C ALA A 269 -15.83 16.27 -0.79
N VAL A 270 -16.78 15.43 -1.21
CA VAL A 270 -17.23 15.32 -2.61
C VAL A 270 -17.74 16.66 -3.16
N HIS A 271 -18.60 17.36 -2.41
CA HIS A 271 -19.08 18.69 -2.81
C HIS A 271 -17.95 19.70 -2.96
N ARG A 272 -17.04 19.78 -1.97
CA ARG A 272 -15.94 20.73 -1.92
C ARG A 272 -14.97 20.56 -3.10
N LEU A 273 -14.63 19.31 -3.44
CA LEU A 273 -13.84 18.95 -4.62
C LEU A 273 -14.53 19.36 -5.93
N ILE A 274 -15.79 18.98 -6.13
CA ILE A 274 -16.56 19.29 -7.35
C ILE A 274 -16.76 20.80 -7.53
N GLU A 275 -17.14 21.51 -6.46
CA GLU A 275 -17.38 22.96 -6.47
C GLU A 275 -16.08 23.77 -6.60
N GLY A 276 -14.96 23.24 -6.09
CA GLY A 276 -13.62 23.79 -6.26
C GLY A 276 -12.96 23.48 -7.61
N GLY A 277 -13.53 22.56 -8.40
CA GLY A 277 -12.96 22.15 -9.69
C GLY A 277 -11.71 21.28 -9.57
N CYS A 278 -11.59 20.51 -8.49
CA CYS A 278 -10.50 19.56 -8.26
C CYS A 278 -11.02 18.12 -8.33
N ALA A 279 -10.37 17.29 -9.14
CA ALA A 279 -10.62 15.85 -9.21
C ALA A 279 -10.02 15.12 -8.00
N LEU A 280 -10.50 13.90 -7.74
CA LEU A 280 -9.97 12.98 -6.73
C LEU A 280 -9.71 11.62 -7.37
N LEU A 281 -8.48 11.15 -7.26
CA LEU A 281 -7.97 9.87 -7.74
C LEU A 281 -7.37 9.10 -6.56
N THR A 282 -7.60 7.79 -6.49
CA THR A 282 -7.07 6.94 -5.42
C THR A 282 -6.09 5.89 -5.95
N ILE A 283 -4.95 5.75 -5.26
CA ILE A 283 -3.93 4.73 -5.50
C ILE A 283 -3.65 4.04 -4.15
N HIS A 284 -4.37 2.96 -3.88
CA HIS A 284 -4.42 2.26 -2.61
C HIS A 284 -3.62 0.96 -2.70
N THR A 285 -4.27 -0.22 -2.70
CA THR A 285 -3.57 -1.52 -2.70
C THR A 285 -2.76 -1.81 -3.97
N ASN A 286 -3.06 -1.14 -5.09
CA ASN A 286 -2.19 -1.12 -6.27
C ASN A 286 -0.87 -0.38 -6.00
N GLY A 287 -0.91 0.72 -5.24
CA GLY A 287 0.27 1.45 -4.75
C GLY A 287 1.06 0.68 -3.68
N ASP A 288 0.42 -0.17 -2.88
CA ASP A 288 1.12 -1.08 -1.95
C ASP A 288 1.89 -2.19 -2.68
N SER A 289 1.33 -2.66 -3.80
CA SER A 289 1.81 -3.85 -4.51
C SER A 289 2.83 -3.56 -5.61
N ALA A 290 2.75 -2.39 -6.25
CA ALA A 290 3.64 -1.98 -7.34
C ALA A 290 5.11 -1.86 -6.92
N VAL A 291 6.01 -1.93 -7.90
CA VAL A 291 7.44 -1.66 -7.72
C VAL A 291 7.66 -0.16 -7.45
N GLY A 292 8.43 0.16 -6.40
CA GLY A 292 8.57 1.53 -5.91
C GLY A 292 7.36 2.04 -5.12
N GLY A 293 6.43 1.13 -4.79
CA GLY A 293 5.24 1.39 -3.98
C GLY A 293 5.53 1.55 -2.48
N VAL A 294 4.46 1.58 -1.68
CA VAL A 294 4.50 1.87 -0.23
C VAL A 294 5.54 1.02 0.50
N SER A 295 5.50 -0.30 0.27
CA SER A 295 6.35 -1.25 0.98
C SER A 295 7.80 -1.29 0.48
N ASP A 296 8.06 -0.87 -0.77
CA ASP A 296 9.44 -0.67 -1.27
C ASP A 296 10.06 0.56 -0.61
N VAL A 297 9.36 1.70 -0.60
CA VAL A 297 9.88 2.92 0.04
C VAL A 297 10.10 2.71 1.54
N LEU A 298 9.23 1.97 2.21
CA LEU A 298 9.46 1.57 3.61
C LEU A 298 10.70 0.68 3.75
N ALA A 299 10.91 -0.30 2.86
CA ALA A 299 12.11 -1.15 2.86
C ALA A 299 13.41 -0.35 2.62
N ASP A 300 13.39 0.60 1.67
CA ASP A 300 14.50 1.51 1.38
C ASP A 300 14.82 2.43 2.56
N VAL A 301 13.79 2.98 3.23
CA VAL A 301 13.93 3.79 4.45
C VAL A 301 14.55 2.98 5.60
N LEU A 302 14.28 1.66 5.68
CA LEU A 302 14.94 0.77 6.62
C LEU A 302 16.34 0.32 6.16
N GLY A 303 16.72 0.57 4.90
CA GLY A 303 17.97 0.16 4.30
C GLY A 303 18.07 -1.35 4.10
N LEU A 304 16.98 -2.01 3.70
CA LEU A 304 16.97 -3.45 3.46
C LEU A 304 17.68 -3.81 2.14
N GLU A 305 18.46 -4.89 2.18
CA GLU A 305 19.11 -5.54 1.04
C GLU A 305 18.33 -6.81 0.65
N ASP A 306 18.56 -7.33 -0.56
CA ASP A 306 17.93 -8.56 -1.09
C ASP A 306 16.39 -8.57 -0.94
N VAL A 307 15.76 -7.42 -1.21
CA VAL A 307 14.31 -7.20 -1.04
C VAL A 307 13.49 -7.94 -2.09
N ALA A 308 12.39 -8.57 -1.66
CA ALA A 308 11.40 -9.24 -2.50
C ALA A 308 9.97 -9.01 -1.95
N PRO A 309 8.91 -9.15 -2.77
CA PRO A 309 7.53 -9.12 -2.29
C PRO A 309 7.26 -10.19 -1.22
N LEU A 310 6.59 -9.79 -0.14
CA LEU A 310 6.22 -10.70 0.96
C LEU A 310 5.12 -11.67 0.54
N MET A 311 4.13 -11.18 -0.22
CA MET A 311 3.15 -11.97 -0.94
C MET A 311 3.11 -11.52 -2.40
N PRO A 312 3.75 -12.28 -3.33
CA PRO A 312 3.78 -11.92 -4.75
C PRO A 312 2.38 -11.78 -5.37
N ALA A 313 2.22 -10.79 -6.25
CA ALA A 313 0.99 -10.57 -6.99
C ALA A 313 0.67 -11.77 -7.91
N ALA A 314 -0.58 -12.23 -7.91
CA ALA A 314 -0.95 -13.44 -8.66
C ALA A 314 -0.80 -13.30 -10.19
N HIS A 315 -0.90 -12.07 -10.70
CA HIS A 315 -0.89 -11.72 -12.12
C HIS A 315 0.06 -10.56 -12.48
N GLY A 316 0.95 -10.17 -11.56
CA GLY A 316 1.95 -9.12 -11.76
C GLY A 316 3.30 -9.63 -12.24
N LEU A 317 4.28 -8.73 -12.23
CA LEU A 317 5.72 -9.02 -12.34
C LEU A 317 6.22 -9.80 -11.11
N VAL A 318 7.45 -10.33 -11.18
CA VAL A 318 8.03 -11.15 -10.08
C VAL A 318 8.35 -10.30 -8.85
N GLU A 319 8.57 -9.00 -9.07
CA GLU A 319 8.89 -7.97 -8.12
C GLU A 319 7.64 -7.35 -7.45
N GLU A 320 6.45 -7.60 -7.99
CA GLU A 320 5.18 -7.03 -7.52
C GLU A 320 4.46 -7.92 -6.50
N GLY A 321 3.70 -7.30 -5.60
CA GLY A 321 2.92 -7.98 -4.55
C GLY A 321 2.87 -7.20 -3.25
N ILE A 322 1.99 -7.57 -2.33
CA ILE A 322 1.81 -6.83 -1.08
C ILE A 322 2.93 -7.13 -0.06
N GLY A 323 3.40 -6.08 0.62
CA GLY A 323 4.49 -6.14 1.58
C GLY A 323 5.86 -6.44 0.96
N ARG A 324 6.92 -6.29 1.74
CA ARG A 324 8.30 -6.65 1.36
C ARG A 324 8.98 -7.46 2.44
N VAL A 325 9.95 -8.27 2.06
CA VAL A 325 10.87 -8.94 2.99
C VAL A 325 12.29 -8.84 2.46
N GLY A 326 13.23 -8.52 3.35
CA GLY A 326 14.64 -8.33 3.01
C GLY A 326 15.56 -8.51 4.21
N MET A 327 16.83 -8.18 4.04
CA MET A 327 17.89 -8.35 5.02
C MET A 327 18.48 -7.00 5.42
N LEU A 328 18.64 -6.75 6.71
CA LEU A 328 19.48 -5.65 7.19
C LEU A 328 20.96 -5.93 6.82
N PRO A 329 21.74 -4.88 6.46
CA PRO A 329 23.15 -5.02 6.08
C PRO A 329 24.01 -5.65 7.18
N GLY A 330 23.62 -5.43 8.44
CA GLY A 330 24.19 -6.06 9.63
C GLY A 330 23.10 -6.55 10.58
N VAL A 331 23.49 -7.38 11.54
CA VAL A 331 22.63 -7.75 12.68
C VAL A 331 22.59 -6.57 13.65
N GLU A 332 21.40 -6.10 14.03
CA GLU A 332 21.20 -5.05 15.05
C GLU A 332 20.23 -5.52 16.14
N LYS A 333 20.08 -4.76 17.23
CA LYS A 333 19.07 -5.05 18.25
C LYS A 333 17.69 -4.56 17.81
N LEU A 334 16.64 -5.29 18.19
CA LEU A 334 15.25 -4.88 17.99
C LEU A 334 14.97 -3.46 18.49
N GLY A 335 15.50 -3.09 19.66
CA GLY A 335 15.37 -1.75 20.21
C GLY A 335 16.14 -0.66 19.47
N GLU A 336 17.20 -1.01 18.74
CA GLU A 336 17.99 -0.08 17.91
C GLU A 336 17.26 0.16 16.58
N LEU A 337 16.78 -0.90 15.93
CA LEU A 337 15.88 -0.84 14.76
C LEU A 337 14.65 0.05 15.05
N ALA A 338 13.93 -0.22 16.14
CA ALA A 338 12.74 0.54 16.50
C ALA A 338 13.04 2.03 16.79
N SER A 339 14.21 2.33 17.38
CA SER A 339 14.65 3.71 17.60
C SER A 339 14.98 4.43 16.29
N ARG A 340 15.60 3.73 15.32
CA ARG A 340 15.93 4.26 13.99
C ARG A 340 14.67 4.52 13.16
N ILE A 341 13.68 3.63 13.23
CA ILE A 341 12.35 3.82 12.62
C ILE A 341 11.68 5.07 13.20
N PHE A 342 11.57 5.16 14.54
CA PHE A 342 10.93 6.29 15.22
C PHE A 342 11.54 7.65 14.84
N LEU A 343 12.85 7.72 14.58
CA LEU A 343 13.55 8.94 14.19
C LEU A 343 13.41 9.32 12.71
N THR A 344 12.82 8.46 11.88
CA THR A 344 12.72 8.63 10.42
C THR A 344 11.27 8.87 9.95
N LEU A 345 10.29 8.47 10.76
CA LEU A 345 8.87 8.67 10.49
C LEU A 345 8.43 10.14 10.68
N PRO A 346 7.36 10.58 9.99
CA PRO A 346 6.65 11.82 10.31
C PRO A 346 6.25 11.89 11.79
N ALA A 347 6.20 13.11 12.34
CA ALA A 347 5.90 13.34 13.75
C ALA A 347 4.42 13.08 14.07
N VAL A 348 4.14 11.92 14.66
CA VAL A 348 2.81 11.45 15.08
C VAL A 348 2.76 11.21 16.59
N ALA A 349 1.58 11.32 17.21
CA ALA A 349 1.46 11.15 18.66
C ALA A 349 1.68 9.71 19.13
N GLY A 350 1.28 8.72 18.33
CA GLY A 350 1.32 7.30 18.68
C GLY A 350 2.73 6.73 18.94
N GLY A 351 3.75 7.36 18.38
CA GLY A 351 5.13 6.86 18.40
C GLY A 351 5.24 5.49 17.74
N VAL A 352 6.11 4.63 18.29
CA VAL A 352 6.32 3.25 17.83
C VAL A 352 6.11 2.28 18.98
N ARG A 353 5.25 1.27 18.77
CA ARG A 353 4.99 0.18 19.73
C ARG A 353 5.80 -1.05 19.31
N VAL A 354 6.33 -1.81 20.28
CA VAL A 354 7.21 -2.97 20.00
C VAL A 354 6.78 -4.17 20.85
N ALA A 355 6.63 -5.34 20.22
CA ALA A 355 6.40 -6.61 20.91
C ALA A 355 7.60 -7.57 20.69
N GLY A 356 8.47 -7.64 21.68
CA GLY A 356 9.68 -8.47 21.66
C GLY A 356 10.63 -8.16 22.81
N ASP A 357 11.72 -8.91 22.90
CA ASP A 357 12.85 -8.53 23.76
C ASP A 357 13.64 -7.42 23.06
N ARG A 358 13.85 -6.29 23.76
CA ARG A 358 14.56 -5.12 23.26
C ARG A 358 15.99 -5.44 22.81
N ASP A 359 16.64 -6.37 23.51
CA ASP A 359 18.02 -6.79 23.25
C ASP A 359 18.13 -7.97 22.28
N ALA A 360 17.01 -8.48 21.76
CA ALA A 360 17.02 -9.51 20.72
C ALA A 360 17.70 -9.03 19.44
N LEU A 361 18.42 -9.94 18.81
CA LEU A 361 19.11 -9.68 17.54
C LEU A 361 18.17 -9.94 16.37
N VAL A 362 18.12 -9.00 15.43
CA VAL A 362 17.31 -9.07 14.21
C VAL A 362 18.16 -8.80 12.98
N ARG A 363 17.81 -9.43 11.85
CA ARG A 363 18.40 -9.14 10.54
C ARG A 363 17.40 -9.29 9.39
N LYS A 364 16.59 -10.36 9.36
CA LYS A 364 15.56 -10.52 8.33
C LYS A 364 14.31 -9.74 8.74
N VAL A 365 13.91 -8.78 7.93
CA VAL A 365 12.81 -7.85 8.22
C VAL A 365 11.73 -8.04 7.17
N ALA A 366 10.50 -8.29 7.62
CA ALA A 366 9.31 -8.11 6.80
C ALA A 366 8.73 -6.71 7.08
N VAL A 367 8.21 -6.05 6.06
CA VAL A 367 7.54 -4.75 6.16
C VAL A 367 6.22 -4.75 5.38
N CYS A 368 5.24 -4.02 5.88
CA CYS A 368 4.03 -3.66 5.13
C CYS A 368 3.57 -2.29 5.60
N GLY A 369 3.41 -1.33 4.68
CA GLY A 369 2.67 -0.10 4.98
C GLY A 369 1.25 -0.41 5.46
N GLY A 370 0.67 0.49 6.25
CA GLY A 370 -0.71 0.36 6.68
C GLY A 370 -1.01 -0.88 7.53
N ALA A 371 -2.25 -1.36 7.45
CA ALA A 371 -2.77 -2.44 8.27
C ALA A 371 -2.40 -3.86 7.75
N GLY A 372 -1.17 -4.30 8.05
CA GLY A 372 -0.64 -5.58 7.57
C GLY A 372 -1.00 -6.84 8.38
N ASP A 373 -2.08 -6.84 9.18
CA ASP A 373 -2.37 -7.95 10.12
C ASP A 373 -2.91 -9.24 9.46
N SER A 374 -3.33 -9.15 8.20
CA SER A 374 -3.68 -10.30 7.35
C SER A 374 -2.46 -11.11 6.90
N LEU A 375 -1.27 -10.51 6.88
CA LEU A 375 -0.07 -11.07 6.25
C LEU A 375 0.75 -11.99 7.17
N PHE A 376 0.32 -12.21 8.42
CA PHE A 376 1.09 -12.97 9.42
C PHE A 376 1.50 -14.38 8.98
N ASP A 377 0.73 -15.05 8.13
CA ASP A 377 1.09 -16.38 7.62
C ASP A 377 2.24 -16.30 6.61
N ALA A 378 2.27 -15.27 5.74
CA ALA A 378 3.39 -15.00 4.85
C ALA A 378 4.64 -14.54 5.62
N VAL A 379 4.47 -13.69 6.64
CA VAL A 379 5.57 -13.28 7.55
C VAL A 379 6.22 -14.51 8.18
N ARG A 380 5.44 -15.45 8.72
CA ARG A 380 5.96 -16.71 9.29
C ARG A 380 6.62 -17.58 8.22
N ALA A 381 6.00 -17.75 7.05
CA ALA A 381 6.56 -18.51 5.93
C ALA A 381 7.89 -17.92 5.40
N SER A 382 8.13 -16.62 5.61
CA SER A 382 9.36 -15.94 5.27
C SER A 382 10.49 -16.09 6.30
N ASP A 383 10.26 -16.70 7.46
CA ASP A 383 11.22 -16.78 8.58
C ASP A 383 11.76 -15.40 9.07
N ALA A 384 11.00 -14.33 8.90
CA ALA A 384 11.39 -12.98 9.31
C ALA A 384 11.62 -12.88 10.83
N ASP A 385 12.70 -12.20 11.23
CA ASP A 385 13.00 -11.95 12.64
C ASP A 385 12.02 -10.96 13.25
N VAL A 386 11.61 -9.97 12.46
CA VAL A 386 10.74 -8.87 12.87
C VAL A 386 9.83 -8.46 11.70
N TYR A 387 8.60 -8.09 12.04
CA TYR A 387 7.61 -7.54 11.14
C TYR A 387 7.31 -6.10 11.53
N VAL A 388 7.42 -5.19 10.57
CA VAL A 388 7.15 -3.75 10.72
C VAL A 388 5.89 -3.39 9.93
N THR A 389 4.84 -2.96 10.62
CA THR A 389 3.56 -2.57 9.99
C THR A 389 2.77 -1.66 10.92
N ALA A 390 1.52 -1.33 10.62
CA ALA A 390 0.64 -0.55 11.49
C ALA A 390 -0.64 -1.32 11.87
N ASP A 391 -1.47 -0.69 12.72
CA ASP A 391 -2.81 -1.15 13.12
C ASP A 391 -2.90 -2.59 13.65
N LEU A 392 -1.83 -3.09 14.29
CA LEU A 392 -1.82 -4.44 14.84
C LEU A 392 -2.83 -4.60 15.98
N ARG A 393 -3.92 -5.32 15.69
CA ARG A 393 -4.96 -5.67 16.66
C ARG A 393 -4.41 -6.65 17.70
N HIS A 394 -4.91 -6.53 18.93
CA HIS A 394 -4.40 -7.29 20.09
C HIS A 394 -4.34 -8.81 19.88
N HIS A 395 -5.43 -9.44 19.41
CA HIS A 395 -5.46 -10.89 19.25
C HIS A 395 -4.54 -11.41 18.13
N PRO A 396 -4.58 -10.90 16.88
CA PRO A 396 -3.62 -11.26 15.84
C PRO A 396 -2.16 -11.08 16.28
N ALA A 397 -1.83 -9.97 16.93
CA ALA A 397 -0.48 -9.72 17.44
C ALA A 397 -0.08 -10.73 18.53
N SER A 398 -0.95 -11.00 19.52
CA SER A 398 -0.67 -11.98 20.58
C SER A 398 -0.52 -13.39 20.02
N GLU A 399 -1.37 -13.79 19.08
CA GLU A 399 -1.30 -15.08 18.40
C GLU A 399 -0.02 -15.21 17.55
N ALA A 400 0.39 -14.17 16.82
CA ALA A 400 1.65 -14.15 16.10
C ALA A 400 2.88 -14.34 17.02
N ARG A 401 2.82 -13.78 18.25
CA ARG A 401 3.87 -13.96 19.27
C ARG A 401 3.84 -15.33 19.95
N GLU A 402 2.66 -15.89 20.23
CA GLU A 402 2.48 -17.16 20.95
C GLU A 402 2.57 -18.41 20.06
N SER A 403 2.18 -18.30 18.79
CA SER A 403 2.28 -19.40 17.79
C SER A 403 3.72 -19.71 17.38
N SER A 404 4.67 -18.88 17.77
CA SER A 404 6.09 -19.02 17.45
C SER A 404 6.81 -20.01 18.37
N SER A 405 7.58 -20.93 17.80
CA SER A 405 8.40 -21.89 18.54
C SER A 405 9.75 -21.34 19.01
N ASP A 406 10.22 -20.24 18.40
CA ASP A 406 11.50 -19.59 18.69
C ASP A 406 11.36 -18.13 19.18
N GLY A 407 10.14 -17.61 19.20
CA GLY A 407 9.83 -16.24 19.62
C GLY A 407 9.97 -15.19 18.51
N ARG A 408 9.97 -15.57 17.22
CA ARG A 408 9.92 -14.69 16.04
C ARG A 408 8.62 -14.93 15.23
N PRO A 409 8.04 -13.93 14.53
CA PRO A 409 8.53 -12.57 14.32
C PRO A 409 8.28 -11.68 15.54
N TYR A 410 9.26 -10.86 15.91
CA TYR A 410 9.02 -9.65 16.72
C TYR A 410 8.13 -8.68 15.96
N LEU A 411 7.41 -7.80 16.65
CA LEU A 411 6.49 -6.87 16.01
C LEU A 411 6.93 -5.44 16.30
N ILE A 412 6.93 -4.60 15.27
CA ILE A 412 7.04 -3.14 15.37
C ILE A 412 5.78 -2.57 14.72
N ASP A 413 5.02 -1.83 15.51
CA ASP A 413 3.67 -1.36 15.21
C ASP A 413 3.69 0.18 15.17
N LEU A 414 3.55 0.71 13.96
CA LEU A 414 3.72 2.12 13.59
C LEU A 414 2.37 2.87 13.63
N SER A 415 2.42 4.16 13.32
CA SER A 415 1.24 4.86 12.80
C SER A 415 1.00 4.45 11.35
N HIS A 416 -0.26 4.22 11.02
CA HIS A 416 -0.77 3.92 9.68
C HIS A 416 -0.34 5.02 8.70
N PHE A 417 -0.80 6.25 8.95
CA PHE A 417 -0.40 7.47 8.23
C PHE A 417 1.12 7.61 8.11
N ALA A 418 1.86 7.46 9.20
CA ALA A 418 3.31 7.68 9.17
C ALA A 418 4.05 6.68 8.27
N SER A 419 3.56 5.44 8.18
CA SER A 419 4.13 4.40 7.32
C SER A 419 3.86 4.64 5.82
N GLU A 420 2.72 5.26 5.50
CA GLU A 420 2.24 5.50 4.12
C GLU A 420 2.45 6.93 3.62
N TRP A 421 2.83 7.88 4.48
CA TRP A 421 3.21 9.20 3.98
C TRP A 421 4.57 9.15 3.26
N LEU A 422 5.45 8.22 3.66
CA LEU A 422 6.82 8.11 3.17
C LEU A 422 6.96 7.93 1.65
N TRP A 423 6.03 7.22 0.99
CA TRP A 423 6.12 6.98 -0.46
C TRP A 423 5.59 8.13 -1.31
N LEU A 424 4.80 9.05 -0.76
CA LEU A 424 4.16 10.13 -1.55
C LEU A 424 5.16 11.02 -2.31
N PRO A 425 6.33 11.41 -1.77
CA PRO A 425 7.35 12.14 -2.53
C PRO A 425 7.96 11.31 -3.67
N VAL A 426 8.11 9.99 -3.49
CA VAL A 426 8.62 9.09 -4.52
C VAL A 426 7.56 8.92 -5.63
N ALA A 427 6.30 8.74 -5.25
CA ALA A 427 5.17 8.63 -6.17
C ALA A 427 4.96 9.91 -7.00
N ALA A 428 5.02 11.08 -6.36
CA ALA A 428 4.93 12.36 -7.06
C ALA A 428 6.07 12.51 -8.08
N HIS A 429 7.31 12.18 -7.73
CA HIS A 429 8.41 12.21 -8.70
C HIS A 429 8.27 11.18 -9.83
N ALA A 430 7.76 9.97 -9.53
CA ALA A 430 7.51 8.96 -10.55
C ALA A 430 6.47 9.43 -11.58
N LEU A 431 5.34 9.97 -11.12
CA LEU A 431 4.30 10.52 -12.00
C LEU A 431 4.80 11.74 -12.80
N ALA A 432 5.59 12.63 -12.19
CA ALA A 432 6.20 13.76 -12.89
C ALA A 432 7.10 13.30 -14.05
N ASN A 433 7.91 12.25 -13.83
CA ASN A 433 8.80 11.72 -14.87
C ASN A 433 8.00 11.10 -16.02
N VAL A 434 6.99 10.25 -15.74
CA VAL A 434 6.16 9.63 -16.78
C VAL A 434 5.39 10.68 -17.59
N LEU A 435 4.82 11.70 -16.93
CA LEU A 435 4.18 12.81 -17.63
C LEU A 435 5.17 13.57 -18.53
N ALA A 436 6.38 13.87 -18.05
CA ALA A 436 7.39 14.56 -18.84
C ALA A 436 7.87 13.74 -20.05
N ASP A 437 8.08 12.43 -19.88
CA ASP A 437 8.44 11.51 -20.97
C ASP A 437 7.31 11.37 -22.02
N GLN A 438 6.06 11.57 -21.61
CA GLN A 438 4.88 11.64 -22.49
C GLN A 438 4.65 13.04 -23.11
N GLY A 439 5.48 14.04 -22.79
CA GLY A 439 5.40 15.40 -23.34
C GLY A 439 4.51 16.37 -22.54
N PHE A 440 4.14 16.02 -21.32
CA PHE A 440 3.26 16.80 -20.45
C PHE A 440 4.00 17.52 -19.31
N GLU A 441 3.45 18.64 -18.85
CA GLU A 441 3.91 19.37 -17.66
C GLU A 441 2.75 19.68 -16.70
N ALA A 442 2.96 19.33 -15.43
CA ALA A 442 2.12 19.72 -14.31
C ALA A 442 3.01 20.05 -13.10
N GLU A 443 2.60 21.00 -12.26
CA GLU A 443 3.24 21.25 -10.97
C GLU A 443 2.76 20.20 -9.97
N LEU A 444 3.69 19.50 -9.31
CA LEU A 444 3.37 18.45 -8.32
C LEU A 444 3.76 18.89 -6.91
N ALA A 445 2.88 18.60 -5.94
CA ALA A 445 3.09 18.85 -4.52
C ALA A 445 2.71 17.63 -3.67
N VAL A 446 3.27 17.52 -2.47
CA VAL A 446 2.89 16.52 -1.46
C VAL A 446 2.41 17.27 -0.22
N SER A 447 1.18 16.99 0.20
CA SER A 447 0.58 17.54 1.42
C SER A 447 1.47 17.24 2.63
N GLN A 448 1.72 18.27 3.44
CA GLN A 448 2.43 18.14 4.72
C GLN A 448 1.45 18.02 5.90
N THR A 449 0.14 18.04 5.63
CA THR A 449 -0.91 17.90 6.64
C THR A 449 -0.85 16.50 7.24
N ASN A 450 -0.67 16.45 8.57
CA ASN A 450 -0.70 15.19 9.30
C ASN A 450 -2.16 14.73 9.46
N THR A 451 -2.52 13.61 8.82
CA THR A 451 -3.88 13.04 8.88
C THR A 451 -3.99 11.84 9.82
N ASP A 452 -2.97 11.56 10.63
CA ASP A 452 -3.06 10.63 11.76
C ASP A 452 -4.19 11.06 12.72
N PRO A 453 -5.17 10.20 13.03
CA PRO A 453 -6.32 10.56 13.86
C PRO A 453 -6.01 10.68 15.36
N TRP A 454 -4.75 10.47 15.79
CA TRP A 454 -4.34 10.49 17.20
C TRP A 454 -3.52 11.74 17.55
N ASP A 455 -4.13 12.68 18.29
CA ASP A 455 -3.47 13.93 18.72
C ASP A 455 -2.45 13.76 19.87
N PHE A 456 -2.70 12.81 20.79
CA PHE A 456 -1.86 12.60 21.98
C PHE A 456 -1.96 11.16 22.51
N ILE A 457 -0.89 10.69 23.15
CA ILE A 457 -0.90 9.46 23.96
C ILE A 457 -0.71 9.78 25.44
N LEU A 458 -1.34 8.97 26.30
CA LEU A 458 -1.13 9.00 27.75
C LEU A 458 -0.46 7.69 28.18
N THR A 459 0.87 7.70 28.28
CA THR A 459 1.62 6.59 28.86
C THR A 459 1.54 6.64 30.38
N PRO A 460 1.17 5.53 31.07
CA PRO A 460 1.26 5.46 32.53
C PRO A 460 2.73 5.56 32.98
N GLY A 461 3.11 6.73 33.50
CA GLY A 461 4.48 6.99 33.92
C GLY A 461 4.85 6.27 35.22
N HIS A 462 5.90 5.46 35.17
CA HIS A 462 7.23 6.06 35.31
C HIS A 462 8.07 5.81 34.06
#